data_AF-A0A419GWT3-F1
#
_entry.id   AF-A0A419GWT3-F1
#
_cell.length_a   1.000
_cell.length_b   1.000
_cell.length_c   1.000
_cell.angle_alpha   90.00
_cell.angle_beta   90.00
_cell.angle_gamma   90.00
#
_symmetry.space_group_name_H-M   'P 1'
#
loop_
_entity.id
_entity.type
_entity.pdbx_description
1 polymer ?
#
loop_
_entity_poly.entity_id
_entity_poly.type
_entity_poly.pdbx_seq_one_letter_code
_entity_poly.pdbx_strand_id
1 'polypeptide(L)'
;MANETPTLTPRYIMYGALFTGLAASIAFRTIVVIEHIEPGWVRPVWYFAVLGNFFFFYYRFRISEKRKRAVREHELLDKLERGEPLTDSDRAVIIYLLSSIKKSPENINYLIIFIFSLVAIATDLAFVYLD
;
A
#
# COMPACT_ATOMS: atom_id res chain seq x y z
N MET A 1 -1.76 -27.10 -18.00
CA MET A 1 -1.39 -26.82 -16.58
C MET A 1 -2.61 -26.19 -15.93
N ALA A 2 -3.00 -26.63 -14.74
CA ALA A 2 -4.27 -26.23 -14.14
C ALA A 2 -4.33 -24.70 -13.94
N ASN A 3 -5.27 -24.04 -14.64
CA ASN A 3 -5.61 -22.64 -14.44
C ASN A 3 -6.36 -22.51 -13.10
N GLU A 4 -5.62 -22.54 -12.00
CA GLU A 4 -6.17 -22.23 -10.68
C GLU A 4 -6.51 -20.74 -10.63
N THR A 5 -7.79 -20.43 -10.40
CA THR A 5 -8.24 -19.05 -10.25
C THR A 5 -7.51 -18.37 -9.10
N PRO A 6 -6.92 -17.18 -9.28
CA PRO A 6 -6.21 -16.48 -8.21
C PRO A 6 -7.14 -16.22 -7.02
N THR A 7 -6.69 -16.58 -5.82
CA THR A 7 -7.46 -16.35 -4.60
C THR A 7 -7.18 -14.96 -4.02
N LEU A 8 -8.22 -14.32 -3.48
CA LEU A 8 -8.10 -13.04 -2.80
C LEU A 8 -7.25 -13.17 -1.54
N THR A 9 -6.44 -12.14 -1.27
CA THR A 9 -5.66 -12.09 -0.04
C THR A 9 -6.61 -11.98 1.16
N PRO A 10 -6.38 -12.76 2.24
CA PRO A 10 -7.20 -12.69 3.44
C PRO A 10 -7.28 -11.28 4.03
N ARG A 11 -8.44 -10.92 4.58
CA ARG A 11 -8.70 -9.57 5.11
C ARG A 11 -7.70 -9.16 6.20
N TYR A 12 -7.34 -10.07 7.10
CA TYR A 12 -6.41 -9.76 8.20
C TYR A 12 -5.01 -9.36 7.69
N ILE A 13 -4.51 -9.99 6.62
CA ILE A 13 -3.22 -9.62 6.01
C ILE A 13 -3.31 -8.23 5.39
N MET A 14 -4.43 -7.93 4.72
CA MET A 14 -4.67 -6.64 4.10
C MET A 14 -4.70 -5.50 5.14
N TYR A 15 -5.43 -5.69 6.25
CA TYR A 15 -5.48 -4.71 7.33
C TYR A 15 -4.16 -4.62 8.12
N GLY A 16 -3.45 -5.74 8.29
CA GLY A 16 -2.11 -5.74 8.90
C GLY A 16 -1.11 -4.94 8.08
N ALA A 17 -1.11 -5.11 6.75
CA ALA A 17 -0.30 -4.31 5.85
C ALA A 17 -0.73 -2.84 5.86
N LEU A 18 -2.03 -2.53 5.88
CA LEU A 18 -2.55 -1.17 6.01
C LEU A 18 -1.99 -0.50 7.27
N PHE A 19 -2.16 -1.15 8.43
CA PHE A 19 -1.69 -0.62 9.71
C PHE A 19 -0.17 -0.43 9.73
N THR A 20 0.59 -1.40 9.19
CA THR A 20 2.05 -1.31 9.09
C THR A 20 2.47 -0.10 8.25
N GLY A 21 1.84 0.10 7.10
CA GLY A 21 2.11 1.25 6.22
C GLY A 21 1.76 2.59 6.87
N LEU A 22 0.63 2.66 7.58
CA LEU A 22 0.22 3.86 8.32
C LEU A 22 1.18 4.18 9.46
N ALA A 23 1.48 3.19 10.31
CA ALA A 23 2.38 3.36 11.44
C ALA A 23 3.76 3.84 10.98
N ALA A 24 4.31 3.22 9.92
CA ALA A 24 5.59 3.63 9.35
C ALA A 24 5.54 5.06 8.79
N SER A 25 4.48 5.40 8.05
CA SER A 25 4.34 6.71 7.45
C SER A 25 4.16 7.82 8.47
N ILE A 26 3.39 7.58 9.53
CA ILE A 26 3.22 8.51 10.64
C ILE A 26 4.55 8.65 11.39
N ALA A 27 5.24 7.55 11.68
CA ALA A 27 6.55 7.58 12.34
C ALA A 27 7.56 8.48 11.61
N PHE A 28 7.67 8.38 10.27
CA PHE A 28 8.54 9.28 9.50
C PHE A 28 8.22 10.77 9.67
N ARG A 29 6.94 11.10 9.82
CA ARG A 29 6.47 12.48 9.99
C ARG A 29 6.70 13.00 11.40
N THR A 30 6.53 12.12 12.39
CA THR A 30 6.78 12.47 13.79
C THR A 30 8.27 12.66 14.09
N ILE A 31 9.18 12.11 13.30
CA ILE A 31 10.64 12.32 13.48
C ILE A 31 10.99 13.81 13.55
N VAL A 32 10.41 14.62 12.66
CA VAL A 32 10.69 16.06 12.60
C VAL A 32 10.29 16.75 13.91
N VAL A 33 9.18 16.34 14.51
CA VAL A 33 8.73 16.85 15.82
C VAL A 33 9.60 16.33 16.96
N ILE A 34 9.96 15.05 16.93
CA ILE A 34 10.80 14.41 17.96
C ILE A 34 12.21 15.01 17.97
N GLU A 35 12.72 15.44 16.83
CA GLU A 35 14.01 16.14 16.73
C GLU A 35 14.06 17.40 17.59
N HIS A 36 12.94 18.10 17.75
CA HIS A 36 12.84 19.30 18.58
C HIS A 36 12.65 18.97 20.07
N ILE A 37 11.91 17.91 20.39
CA ILE A 37 11.52 17.58 21.79
C ILE A 37 12.56 16.72 22.49
N GLU A 38 12.98 15.60 21.87
CA GLU A 38 13.89 14.63 22.45
C GLU A 38 14.68 13.92 21.33
N PRO A 39 15.80 14.53 20.86
CA PRO A 39 16.58 14.04 19.71
C PRO A 39 17.04 12.58 19.84
N GLY A 40 17.18 12.06 21.07
CA GLY A 40 17.56 10.68 21.34
C GLY A 40 16.62 9.64 20.74
N TRP A 41 15.34 9.97 20.53
CA TRP A 41 14.33 9.06 19.97
C TRP A 41 14.28 9.05 18.44
N VAL A 42 14.97 9.97 17.75
CA VAL A 42 14.96 10.06 16.29
C VAL A 42 15.39 8.74 15.65
N ARG A 43 16.50 8.13 16.11
CA ARG A 43 17.01 6.89 15.54
C ARG A 43 16.09 5.69 15.77
N PRO A 44 15.63 5.38 17.00
CA PRO A 44 14.64 4.32 17.22
C PRO A 44 13.40 4.45 16.34
N VAL A 45 12.82 5.66 16.25
CA VAL A 45 11.62 5.91 15.45
C VAL A 45 11.91 5.77 13.96
N TRP A 46 13.09 6.23 13.51
CA TRP A 46 13.53 6.04 12.14
C TRP A 46 13.68 4.56 11.77
N TYR A 47 14.31 3.73 12.60
CA TYR A 47 14.43 2.28 12.34
C TYR A 47 13.05 1.62 12.27
N PHE A 48 12.15 1.96 13.17
CA PHE A 48 10.76 1.48 13.14
C PHE A 48 10.06 1.88 11.84
N ALA A 49 10.18 3.15 11.44
CA ALA A 49 9.58 3.67 10.23
C ALA A 49 10.12 2.96 8.96
N VAL A 50 11.44 2.82 8.86
CA VAL A 50 12.10 2.15 7.72
C VAL A 50 11.69 0.68 7.63
N LEU A 51 11.73 -0.06 8.74
CA LEU A 51 11.34 -1.48 8.74
C LEU A 51 9.87 -1.67 8.40
N GLY A 52 8.97 -0.90 9.00
CA GLY A 52 7.54 -0.96 8.67
C GLY A 52 7.29 -0.63 7.19
N ASN A 53 7.98 0.39 6.68
CA ASN A 53 7.87 0.78 5.27
C ASN A 53 8.40 -0.30 4.32
N PHE A 54 9.52 -0.94 4.67
CA PHE A 54 10.08 -2.07 3.93
C PHE A 54 9.08 -3.22 3.78
N PHE A 55 8.48 -3.67 4.89
CA PHE A 55 7.48 -4.75 4.86
C PHE A 55 6.21 -4.34 4.10
N PHE A 56 5.74 -3.11 4.31
CA PHE A 56 4.57 -2.58 3.61
C PHE A 56 4.76 -2.55 2.08
N PHE A 57 5.90 -2.02 1.61
CA PHE A 57 6.18 -1.97 0.18
C PHE A 57 6.45 -3.35 -0.41
N TYR A 58 7.06 -4.27 0.33
CA TYR A 58 7.19 -5.66 -0.11
C TYR A 58 5.82 -6.34 -0.29
N TYR A 59 4.89 -6.14 0.65
CA TYR A 59 3.51 -6.62 0.49
C TYR A 59 2.84 -6.02 -0.76
N ARG A 60 2.93 -4.70 -0.94
CA ARG A 60 2.38 -3.99 -2.12
C ARG A 60 2.94 -4.52 -3.42
N PHE A 61 4.25 -4.77 -3.46
CA PHE A 61 4.94 -5.37 -4.60
C PHE A 61 4.36 -6.75 -4.93
N ARG A 62 4.24 -7.64 -3.95
CA ARG A 62 3.72 -9.00 -4.14
C ARG A 62 2.28 -9.01 -4.67
N ILE A 63 1.41 -8.12 -4.17
CA ILE A 63 0.02 -8.00 -4.67
C ILE A 63 -0.02 -7.43 -6.08
N SER A 64 0.82 -6.44 -6.39
CA SER A 64 0.93 -5.88 -7.74
C SER A 64 1.38 -6.95 -8.74
N GLU A 65 2.42 -7.73 -8.40
CA GLU A 65 2.92 -8.81 -9.24
C GLU A 65 1.89 -9.92 -9.46
N LYS A 66 1.13 -10.31 -8.43
CA LYS A 66 0.01 -11.26 -8.59
C LYS A 66 -1.03 -10.77 -9.60
N ARG A 67 -1.43 -9.49 -9.52
CA ARG A 67 -2.38 -8.88 -10.47
C ARG A 67 -1.83 -8.84 -11.89
N LYS A 68 -0.58 -8.38 -12.07
CA LYS A 68 0.07 -8.34 -13.39
C LYS A 68 0.23 -9.72 -14.01
N ARG A 69 0.60 -10.72 -13.19
CA ARG A 69 0.72 -12.11 -13.61
C ARG A 69 -0.62 -12.66 -14.10
N ALA A 70 -1.70 -12.43 -13.35
CA ALA A 70 -3.03 -12.88 -13.73
C ALA A 70 -3.51 -12.26 -15.06
N VAL A 71 -3.15 -11.00 -15.35
CA VAL A 71 -3.41 -10.38 -16.66
C VAL A 71 -2.63 -11.06 -17.79
N ARG A 72 -1.34 -11.34 -17.58
CA ARG A 72 -0.46 -11.96 -18.59
C ARG A 72 -0.82 -13.42 -18.86
N GLU A 73 -1.00 -14.23 -17.82
CA GLU A 73 -1.24 -15.68 -17.95
C GLU A 73 -2.57 -15.99 -18.66
N HIS A 74 -3.54 -15.07 -18.58
CA HIS A 74 -4.83 -15.21 -19.25
C HIS A 74 -4.94 -14.39 -20.55
N GLU A 75 -3.87 -13.67 -20.93
CA GLU A 75 -3.82 -12.77 -22.10
C GLU A 75 -5.04 -11.84 -22.16
N LEU A 76 -5.52 -11.40 -20.99
CA LEU A 76 -6.84 -10.75 -20.87
C LEU A 76 -6.92 -9.46 -21.67
N LEU A 77 -5.82 -8.71 -21.71
CA LEU A 77 -5.76 -7.44 -22.44
C LEU A 77 -5.81 -7.70 -23.95
N ASP A 78 -4.98 -8.62 -24.44
CA ASP A 78 -4.90 -8.96 -25.87
C ASP A 78 -6.24 -9.52 -26.39
N LYS A 79 -6.90 -10.40 -25.61
CA LYS A 79 -8.23 -10.94 -25.93
C LYS A 79 -9.29 -9.84 -26.03
N LEU A 80 -9.28 -8.90 -25.08
CA LEU A 80 -10.22 -7.77 -25.08
C LEU A 80 -9.97 -6.83 -26.26
N GLU A 81 -8.72 -6.54 -26.59
CA GLU A 81 -8.35 -5.69 -27.74
C GLU A 81 -8.71 -6.35 -29.09
N ARG A 82 -8.56 -7.68 -29.20
CA ARG A 82 -8.95 -8.44 -30.40
C ARG A 82 -10.45 -8.72 -30.50
N GLY A 83 -11.25 -8.34 -29.50
CA GLY A 83 -12.69 -8.61 -29.46
C GLY A 83 -13.03 -10.10 -29.31
N GLU A 84 -12.11 -10.90 -28.77
CA GLU A 84 -12.30 -12.33 -28.57
C GLU A 84 -13.30 -12.61 -27.42
N PRO A 85 -14.11 -13.67 -27.53
CA PRO A 85 -15.03 -14.05 -26.47
C PRO A 85 -14.26 -14.49 -25.21
N LEU A 86 -14.61 -13.91 -24.06
CA LEU A 86 -14.04 -14.29 -22.76
C LEU A 86 -14.61 -15.61 -22.26
N THR A 87 -13.72 -16.54 -21.89
CA THR A 87 -14.08 -17.79 -21.24
C THR A 87 -14.56 -17.57 -19.80
N ASP A 88 -15.21 -18.56 -19.19
CA ASP A 88 -15.62 -18.48 -17.78
C ASP A 88 -14.42 -18.30 -16.83
N SER A 89 -13.27 -18.88 -17.19
CA SER A 89 -12.01 -18.69 -16.46
C SER A 89 -11.54 -17.23 -16.54
N ASP A 90 -11.56 -16.64 -17.74
CA ASP A 90 -11.18 -15.24 -17.93
C ASP A 90 -12.09 -14.29 -17.14
N ARG A 91 -13.40 -14.57 -17.14
CA ARG A 91 -14.39 -13.82 -16.33
C ARG A 91 -14.09 -13.90 -14.84
N ALA A 92 -13.75 -15.08 -14.33
CA ALA A 92 -13.39 -15.26 -12.92
C ALA A 92 -12.14 -14.45 -12.54
N VAL A 93 -11.13 -14.40 -13.43
CA VAL A 93 -9.91 -13.62 -13.20
C VAL A 93 -10.17 -12.11 -13.25
N ILE A 94 -11.00 -11.65 -14.19
CA ILE A 94 -11.42 -10.24 -14.23
C ILE A 94 -12.15 -9.86 -12.93
N ILE A 95 -13.08 -10.70 -12.46
CA ILE A 95 -13.76 -10.50 -11.17
C ILE A 95 -12.74 -10.41 -10.03
N TYR A 96 -11.75 -11.31 -9.99
CA TYR A 96 -10.66 -11.25 -9.01
C TYR A 96 -9.90 -9.91 -9.07
N LEU A 97 -9.48 -9.47 -10.27
CA LEU A 97 -8.72 -8.24 -10.47
C LEU A 97 -9.51 -7.02 -10.01
N LEU A 98 -10.76 -6.89 -10.45
CA LEU A 98 -11.65 -5.79 -10.08
C LEU A 98 -11.99 -5.81 -8.59
N SER A 99 -12.26 -6.98 -8.01
CA SER A 99 -12.51 -7.12 -6.57
C SER A 99 -11.28 -6.76 -5.75
N SER A 100 -10.08 -7.15 -6.21
CA SER A 100 -8.81 -6.81 -5.56
C SER A 100 -8.54 -5.31 -5.60
N ILE A 101 -8.87 -4.62 -6.69
CA ILE A 101 -8.73 -3.16 -6.78
C ILE A 101 -9.74 -2.48 -5.85
N LYS A 102 -11.01 -2.86 -5.92
CA LYS A 102 -12.10 -2.26 -5.12
C LYS A 102 -11.92 -2.43 -3.61
N LYS A 103 -11.42 -3.59 -3.16
CA LYS A 103 -11.24 -3.89 -1.73
C LYS A 103 -9.95 -3.29 -1.15
N SER A 104 -9.00 -2.88 -1.98
CA SER A 104 -7.71 -2.39 -1.50
C SER A 104 -7.89 -1.05 -0.77
N PRO A 105 -7.52 -0.93 0.51
CA PRO A 105 -7.64 0.32 1.27
C PRO A 105 -6.54 1.35 0.95
N GLU A 106 -5.93 1.27 -0.23
CA GLU A 106 -4.82 2.12 -0.67
C GLU A 106 -5.15 3.61 -0.61
N ASN A 107 -6.37 3.99 -1.02
CA ASN A 107 -6.79 5.39 -1.02
C ASN A 107 -6.83 5.98 0.39
N ILE A 108 -7.19 5.17 1.40
CA ILE A 108 -7.20 5.58 2.81
C ILE A 108 -5.77 5.84 3.28
N ASN A 109 -4.83 4.97 2.91
CA ASN A 109 -3.41 5.20 3.18
C ASN A 109 -2.94 6.53 2.60
N TYR A 110 -3.24 6.80 1.33
CA TYR A 110 -2.81 8.05 0.71
C TYR A 110 -3.39 9.28 1.39
N LEU A 111 -4.67 9.25 1.77
CA LEU A 111 -5.33 10.36 2.43
C LEU A 111 -4.74 10.63 3.82
N ILE A 112 -4.52 9.59 4.64
CA ILE A 112 -3.94 9.73 5.98
C ILE A 112 -2.51 10.27 5.87
N ILE A 113 -1.70 9.69 4.98
CA ILE A 113 -0.33 10.14 4.72
C ILE A 113 -0.32 11.61 4.33
N PHE A 114 -1.21 12.03 3.42
CA PHE A 114 -1.33 13.42 3.00
C PHE A 114 -1.63 14.35 4.18
N ILE A 115 -2.69 14.06 4.95
CA ILE A 115 -3.10 14.88 6.11
C ILE A 115 -1.97 14.97 7.14
N PHE A 116 -1.38 13.85 7.54
CA PHE A 116 -0.31 13.85 8.53
C PHE A 116 0.98 14.52 8.02
N SER A 117 1.20 14.56 6.70
CA SER A 117 2.33 15.34 6.14
C SER A 117 2.11 16.83 6.38
N LEU A 118 0.89 17.32 6.11
CA LEU A 118 0.55 18.73 6.33
C LEU A 118 0.68 19.09 7.81
N VAL A 119 0.17 18.23 8.70
CA VAL A 119 0.29 18.43 10.15
C VAL A 119 1.76 18.47 10.56
N ALA A 120 2.59 17.53 10.13
CA ALA A 120 4.00 17.49 10.51
C ALA A 120 4.77 18.72 10.04
N ILE A 121 4.55 19.18 8.80
CA ILE A 121 5.15 20.43 8.30
C ILE A 121 4.68 21.62 9.12
N ALA A 122 3.37 21.73 9.39
CA ALA A 122 2.84 22.84 10.18
C ALA A 122 3.42 22.87 11.60
N THR A 123 3.55 21.71 12.23
CA THR A 123 4.13 21.57 13.57
C THR A 123 5.62 21.88 13.57
N ASP A 124 6.38 21.40 12.59
CA ASP A 124 7.80 21.73 12.43
C ASP A 124 8.03 23.23 12.30
N LEU A 125 7.28 23.89 11.39
CA LEU A 125 7.35 25.34 11.24
C LEU A 125 6.95 26.08 12.53
N ALA A 126 5.95 25.58 13.26
CA ALA A 126 5.58 26.15 14.54
C ALA A 126 6.74 26.08 15.55
N PHE A 127 7.43 24.94 15.66
CA PHE A 127 8.62 24.82 16.51
C PHE A 127 9.75 25.75 16.06
N VAL A 128 10.01 25.86 14.76
CA VAL A 128 11.11 26.69 14.24
C VAL A 128 10.88 28.20 14.43
N TYR A 129 9.63 28.67 14.36
CA TYR A 129 9.31 30.11 14.37
C TYR A 129 8.64 30.62 15.65
N LEU A 130 8.16 29.75 16.53
CA LEU A 130 7.47 30.14 17.78
C LEU A 130 8.28 29.84 19.06
N ASP A 131 9.34 29.04 18.98
CA ASP A 131 10.37 28.88 20.04
C ASP A 131 11.60 29.76 19.76
#